data_AF-A0A258BPM1-F1
#
_entry.id   AF-A0A258BPM1-F1
#
_cell.length_a   1.000
_cell.length_b   1.000
_cell.length_c   1.000
_cell.angle_alpha   90.00
_cell.angle_beta   90.00
_cell.angle_gamma   90.00
#
_symmetry.space_group_name_H-M   'P 1'
#
loop_
_entity.id
_entity.type
_entity.pdbx_description
1 polymer ?
#
loop_
_entity_poly.entity_id
_entity_poly.type
_entity_poly.pdbx_seq_one_letter_code
_entity_poly.pdbx_strand_id
1 'polypeptide(L)'
;FRQYGDNKVVFSNEETAKKSAQYNAAIISARSTAEGRAVGDDASGSQQTASFGRKGILSKGNIPLISLFAETVPWSYNEFAHGGTKLSEKQLQQYADGIVKGVQAANPSGTGVNNNPTDGGCSSSSSFTGGDLSATTLAYAWPTYHKAPYTKGMPDYVTATAEAMKVGQYVGATIDYCRSEGKNIPEINGADCGGFVTRLVINSGWDPTYNSSGKGGATPSQKEWLNTNWEVVGGGADFDTSRLRPGDVAMLPGHTFIYVGDIPGFGSKIASASLCQRSPMAGSESLTGKTITWYRKRGAGV
;
A
#
# COMPACT_ATOMS: atom_id res chain seq x y z
N PHE A 1 25.76 18.80 -8.18
CA PHE A 1 26.97 18.59 -7.35
C PHE A 1 26.70 19.07 -5.94
N ARG A 2 27.54 18.71 -4.96
CA ARG A 2 27.53 19.30 -3.61
C ARG A 2 28.93 19.83 -3.32
N GLN A 3 29.04 21.04 -2.80
CA GLN A 3 30.30 21.70 -2.48
C GLN A 3 30.30 22.17 -1.03
N TYR A 4 31.41 21.97 -0.32
CA TYR A 4 31.65 22.50 1.02
C TYR A 4 33.05 23.10 1.08
N GLY A 5 33.15 24.41 1.27
CA GLY A 5 34.41 25.15 1.06
C GLY A 5 34.95 24.91 -0.36
N ASP A 6 36.19 24.47 -0.47
CA ASP A 6 36.85 24.14 -1.74
C ASP A 6 36.57 22.71 -2.23
N ASN A 7 35.95 21.86 -1.39
CA ASN A 7 35.68 20.48 -1.73
C ASN A 7 34.38 20.36 -2.53
N LYS A 8 34.47 19.95 -3.79
CA LYS A 8 33.33 19.71 -4.69
C LYS A 8 33.17 18.23 -4.97
N VAL A 9 32.02 17.68 -4.60
CA VAL A 9 31.60 16.32 -4.92
C VAL A 9 30.60 16.35 -6.06
N VAL A 10 30.89 15.62 -7.13
CA VAL A 10 30.02 15.46 -8.29
C VAL A 10 29.44 14.06 -8.27
N PHE A 11 28.18 13.95 -8.63
CA PHE A 11 27.56 12.64 -8.83
C PHE A 11 28.02 12.09 -10.18
N SER A 12 28.61 10.92 -10.15
CA SER A 12 29.34 10.35 -11.30
C SER A 12 28.46 9.49 -12.23
N ASN A 13 27.33 8.96 -11.74
CA ASN A 13 26.43 8.16 -12.58
C ASN A 13 25.53 9.07 -13.42
N GLU A 14 25.89 9.28 -14.68
CA GLU A 14 25.14 10.15 -15.59
C GLU A 14 23.71 9.67 -15.86
N GLU A 15 23.49 8.35 -15.92
CA GLU A 15 22.17 7.77 -16.20
C GLU A 15 21.20 8.03 -15.05
N THR A 16 21.61 7.71 -13.81
CA THR A 16 20.81 7.98 -12.61
C THR A 16 20.59 9.49 -12.43
N ALA A 17 21.59 10.32 -12.74
CA ALA A 17 21.43 11.79 -12.70
C ALA A 17 20.38 12.28 -13.70
N LYS A 18 20.44 11.81 -14.94
CA LYS A 18 19.50 12.18 -16.00
C LYS A 18 18.07 11.77 -15.64
N LYS A 19 17.88 10.56 -15.11
CA LYS A 19 16.56 10.08 -14.69
C LYS A 19 16.02 10.85 -13.48
N SER A 20 16.88 11.18 -12.52
CA SER A 20 16.54 12.05 -11.38
C SER A 20 16.13 13.46 -11.84
N ALA A 21 16.84 14.04 -12.82
CA ALA A 21 16.48 15.33 -13.40
C ALA A 21 15.11 15.31 -14.09
N GLN A 22 14.79 14.22 -14.80
CA GLN A 22 13.45 14.04 -15.41
C GLN A 22 12.35 13.99 -14.35
N TYR A 23 12.55 13.24 -13.26
CA TYR A 23 11.60 13.18 -12.15
C TYR A 23 11.42 14.54 -11.47
N ASN A 24 12.52 15.25 -11.23
CA ASN A 24 12.47 16.60 -10.66
C ASN A 24 11.70 17.58 -11.54
N ALA A 25 11.93 17.57 -12.87
CA ALA A 25 11.22 18.45 -13.78
C ALA A 25 9.70 18.22 -13.77
N ALA A 26 9.28 16.94 -13.75
CA ALA A 26 7.87 16.58 -13.65
C ALA A 26 7.26 17.03 -12.31
N ILE A 27 7.96 16.83 -11.20
CA ILE A 27 7.52 17.27 -9.86
C ILE A 27 7.42 18.79 -9.78
N ILE A 28 8.41 19.51 -10.28
CA ILE A 28 8.43 20.99 -10.31
C ILE A 28 7.23 21.53 -11.09
N SER A 29 6.97 20.96 -12.28
CA SER A 29 5.84 21.38 -13.11
C SER A 29 4.50 21.17 -12.38
N ALA A 30 4.28 19.97 -11.85
CA ALA A 30 3.05 19.63 -11.14
C ALA A 30 2.83 20.48 -9.89
N ARG A 31 3.88 20.69 -9.08
CA ARG A 31 3.83 21.53 -7.89
C ARG A 31 3.58 22.99 -8.23
N SER A 32 4.21 23.52 -9.27
CA SER A 32 3.99 24.91 -9.68
C SER A 32 2.52 25.17 -10.04
N THR A 33 1.90 24.21 -10.73
CA THR A 33 0.46 24.25 -11.03
C THR A 33 -0.40 24.14 -9.78
N ALA A 34 -0.12 23.18 -8.88
CA ALA A 34 -0.94 22.95 -7.69
C ALA A 34 -0.84 24.08 -6.65
N GLU A 35 0.36 24.61 -6.45
CA GLU A 35 0.64 25.66 -5.47
C GLU A 35 0.34 27.08 -6.02
N GLY A 36 0.06 27.22 -7.32
CA GLY A 36 -0.25 28.50 -7.95
C GLY A 36 0.91 29.50 -7.95
N ARG A 37 2.14 29.00 -7.81
CA ARG A 37 3.38 29.80 -7.76
C ARG A 37 4.51 29.00 -8.40
N ALA A 38 5.53 29.70 -8.89
CA ALA A 38 6.71 29.02 -9.40
C ALA A 38 7.41 28.23 -8.28
N VAL A 39 7.61 26.93 -8.52
CA VAL A 39 8.54 26.08 -7.77
C VAL A 39 9.80 26.01 -8.61
N GLY A 40 10.93 26.53 -8.12
CA GLY A 40 12.18 26.52 -8.87
C GLY A 40 12.88 25.17 -8.76
N ASP A 41 13.54 24.73 -9.83
CA ASP A 41 14.80 24.01 -9.68
C ASP A 41 15.85 25.04 -9.27
N ASP A 42 16.41 24.93 -8.07
CA ASP A 42 17.54 25.79 -7.74
C ASP A 42 18.82 25.28 -8.44
N ALA A 43 18.77 25.22 -9.77
CA ALA A 43 19.84 24.73 -10.63
C ALA A 43 21.13 25.57 -10.48
N SER A 44 20.98 26.83 -10.04
CA SER A 44 22.06 27.80 -9.83
C SER A 44 22.42 28.07 -8.36
N GLY A 45 21.72 27.45 -7.38
CA GLY A 45 22.03 27.64 -5.95
C GLY A 45 21.71 29.04 -5.39
N SER A 46 20.85 29.80 -6.08
CA SER A 46 20.47 31.17 -5.69
C SER A 46 19.43 31.21 -4.57
N GLN A 47 18.59 30.17 -4.45
CA GLN A 47 17.59 30.04 -3.38
C GLN A 47 18.12 29.27 -2.15
N GLN A 48 19.24 28.55 -2.28
CA GLN A 48 20.04 28.02 -1.16
C GLN A 48 20.79 29.10 -0.34
N THR A 49 20.38 30.37 -0.37
CA THR A 49 20.76 31.30 0.71
C THR A 49 20.15 30.88 2.05
N ALA A 50 19.09 30.06 2.01
CA ALA A 50 18.73 29.18 3.13
C ALA A 50 19.66 27.95 3.16
N SER A 51 20.97 28.17 3.17
CA SER A 51 21.88 27.32 3.94
C SER A 51 21.16 27.01 5.25
N PHE A 52 20.97 25.73 5.58
CA PHE A 52 20.46 25.32 6.89
C PHE A 52 21.11 26.26 7.90
N GLY A 53 20.34 27.15 8.52
CA GLY A 53 20.83 28.27 9.34
C GLY A 53 21.60 27.83 10.60
N ARG A 54 22.09 26.59 10.62
CA ARG A 54 23.16 26.10 11.46
C ARG A 54 24.42 26.87 11.10
N LYS A 55 24.75 27.83 11.95
CA LYS A 55 26.05 28.48 12.02
C LYS A 55 27.15 27.43 11.80
N GLY A 56 27.84 27.48 10.66
CA GLY A 56 28.95 26.58 10.31
C GLY A 56 28.74 25.60 9.15
N ILE A 57 27.54 25.46 8.57
CA ILE A 57 27.33 24.58 7.40
C ILE A 57 27.22 25.40 6.11
N LEU A 58 28.37 25.66 5.47
CA LEU A 58 28.47 26.35 4.18
C LEU A 58 28.47 25.35 3.00
N SER A 59 27.48 24.46 2.94
CA SER A 59 27.35 23.56 1.79
C SER A 59 26.45 24.18 0.72
N LYS A 60 26.93 24.23 -0.53
CA LYS A 60 26.19 24.70 -1.71
C LYS A 60 25.97 23.56 -2.70
N GLY A 61 24.91 23.62 -3.49
CA GLY A 61 24.66 22.72 -4.61
C GLY A 61 23.44 21.81 -4.41
N ASN A 62 22.94 21.30 -5.53
CA ASN A 62 21.62 20.67 -5.66
C ASN A 62 21.56 19.18 -5.31
N ILE A 63 22.63 18.61 -4.74
CA ILE A 63 22.68 17.19 -4.35
C ILE A 63 22.61 17.10 -2.82
N PRO A 64 21.49 16.60 -2.25
CA PRO A 64 21.44 16.31 -0.83
C PRO A 64 22.40 15.16 -0.51
N LEU A 65 22.90 15.09 0.73
CA LEU A 65 23.87 14.04 1.13
C LEU A 65 23.36 12.63 0.80
N ILE A 66 22.05 12.39 0.97
CA ILE A 66 21.42 11.11 0.68
C ILE A 66 21.59 10.68 -0.79
N SER A 67 21.66 11.64 -1.72
CA SER A 67 21.82 11.38 -3.15
C SER A 67 23.25 11.00 -3.54
N LEU A 68 24.26 11.26 -2.70
CA LEU A 68 25.63 10.79 -2.95
C LEU A 68 25.79 9.28 -2.77
N PHE A 69 24.87 8.64 -2.04
CA PHE A 69 24.87 7.20 -1.80
C PHE A 69 23.93 6.43 -2.75
N ALA A 70 23.14 7.13 -3.56
CA ALA A 70 22.16 6.55 -4.47
C ALA A 70 22.77 6.30 -5.85
N GLU A 71 23.52 5.22 -6.02
CA GLU A 71 24.22 4.94 -7.29
C GLU A 71 23.25 4.60 -8.44
N THR A 72 22.24 3.78 -8.19
CA THR A 72 21.33 3.23 -9.22
C THR A 72 19.87 3.64 -9.06
N VAL A 73 19.52 4.26 -7.93
CA VAL A 73 18.16 4.66 -7.61
C VAL A 73 17.96 6.14 -7.96
N PRO A 74 17.11 6.47 -8.94
CA PRO A 74 16.79 7.86 -9.23
C PRO A 74 16.03 8.50 -8.08
N TRP A 75 16.21 9.80 -7.89
CA TRP A 75 15.69 10.51 -6.72
C TRP A 75 15.10 11.86 -7.10
N SER A 76 14.20 12.35 -6.24
CA SER A 76 13.73 13.72 -6.25
C SER A 76 13.82 14.31 -4.85
N TYR A 77 14.39 15.50 -4.76
CA TYR A 77 14.52 16.22 -3.48
C TYR A 77 13.57 17.39 -3.45
N ASN A 78 12.71 17.42 -2.44
CA ASN A 78 11.71 18.46 -2.27
C ASN A 78 11.88 19.11 -0.91
N GLU A 79 12.17 20.40 -0.93
CA GLU A 79 12.13 21.25 0.25
C GLU A 79 11.09 22.34 0.04
N PHE A 80 10.64 22.88 1.17
CA PHE A 80 9.82 24.07 1.19
C PHE A 80 10.32 24.94 2.34
N ALA A 81 10.92 26.08 1.98
CA ALA A 81 11.31 27.09 2.95
C ALA A 81 10.11 27.98 3.24
N HIS A 82 9.76 28.07 4.51
CA HIS A 82 8.81 29.03 5.03
C HIS A 82 9.40 29.59 6.31
N GLY A 83 9.26 30.90 6.53
CA GLY A 83 9.74 31.53 7.76
C GLY A 83 9.13 30.86 9.00
N GLY A 84 9.49 31.32 10.20
CA GLY A 84 9.00 30.74 11.46
C GLY A 84 7.48 30.78 11.69
N THR A 85 6.70 31.27 10.73
CA THR A 85 5.23 31.27 10.74
C THR A 85 4.71 29.89 10.37
N LYS A 86 3.63 29.43 11.01
CA LYS A 86 2.98 28.18 10.63
C LYS A 86 2.22 28.36 9.31
N LEU A 87 2.31 27.37 8.41
CA LEU A 87 1.49 27.33 7.22
C LEU A 87 0.00 27.21 7.57
N SER A 88 -0.84 27.87 6.76
CA SER A 88 -2.28 27.60 6.81
C SER A 88 -2.59 26.18 6.31
N GLU A 89 -3.73 25.63 6.73
CA GLU A 89 -4.21 24.32 6.27
C GLU A 89 -4.34 24.26 4.74
N LYS A 90 -4.79 25.36 4.12
CA LYS A 90 -4.86 25.49 2.66
C LYS A 90 -3.47 25.34 2.01
N GLN A 91 -2.44 25.97 2.57
CA GLN A 91 -1.08 25.88 2.04
C GLN A 91 -0.47 24.49 2.25
N LEU A 92 -0.76 23.85 3.39
CA LEU A 92 -0.36 22.48 3.65
C LEU A 92 -1.01 21.51 2.64
N GLN A 93 -2.29 21.70 2.37
CA GLN A 93 -3.01 20.90 1.37
C GLN A 93 -2.42 21.13 -0.03
N GLN A 94 -2.25 22.37 -0.46
CA GLN A 94 -1.65 22.68 -1.78
C GLN A 94 -0.25 22.10 -1.95
N TYR A 95 0.55 22.08 -0.88
CA TYR A 95 1.86 21.44 -0.88
C TYR A 95 1.75 19.92 -1.04
N ALA A 96 0.90 19.27 -0.24
CA ALA A 96 0.67 17.82 -0.32
C ALA A 96 0.16 17.43 -1.73
N ASP A 97 -0.80 18.18 -2.24
CA ASP A 97 -1.39 18.06 -3.57
C ASP A 97 -0.35 18.12 -4.68
N GLY A 98 0.56 19.08 -4.59
CA GLY A 98 1.64 19.26 -5.53
C GLY A 98 2.63 18.09 -5.50
N ILE A 99 2.96 17.57 -4.31
CA ILE A 99 3.86 16.41 -4.16
C ILE A 99 3.23 15.16 -4.78
N VAL A 100 1.96 14.87 -4.48
CA VAL A 100 1.22 13.72 -5.02
C VAL A 100 1.20 13.78 -6.55
N LYS A 101 0.74 14.91 -7.11
CA LYS A 101 0.71 15.14 -8.56
C LYS A 101 2.10 15.05 -9.20
N GLY A 102 3.12 15.53 -8.49
CA GLY A 102 4.50 15.48 -8.96
C GLY A 102 5.03 14.06 -9.08
N VAL A 103 4.82 13.22 -8.06
CA VAL A 103 5.24 11.81 -8.09
C VAL A 103 4.53 11.06 -9.21
N GLN A 104 3.25 11.33 -9.41
CA GLN A 104 2.46 10.78 -10.52
C GLN A 104 3.01 11.16 -11.88
N ALA A 105 3.26 12.46 -12.08
CA ALA A 105 3.81 12.97 -13.33
C ALA A 105 5.23 12.44 -13.61
N ALA A 106 6.04 12.24 -12.57
CA ALA A 106 7.40 11.71 -12.69
C ALA A 106 7.44 10.24 -13.09
N ASN A 107 6.39 9.46 -12.77
CA ASN A 107 6.32 8.03 -13.09
C ASN A 107 4.97 7.65 -13.75
N PRO A 108 4.74 8.06 -15.01
CA PRO A 108 3.45 7.84 -15.69
C PRO A 108 3.15 6.35 -15.95
N SER A 109 4.14 5.46 -15.82
CA SER A 109 4.02 4.01 -15.97
C SER A 109 3.62 3.29 -14.68
N GLY A 110 3.52 4.00 -13.55
CA GLY A 110 2.95 3.47 -12.32
C GLY A 110 1.43 3.36 -12.43
N THR A 111 0.93 2.25 -12.97
CA THR A 111 -0.50 1.93 -12.97
C THR A 111 -1.02 1.91 -11.52
N GLY A 112 -1.76 2.94 -11.10
CA GLY A 112 -2.62 2.87 -9.92
C GLY A 112 -2.71 4.07 -8.98
N VAL A 113 -1.96 5.17 -9.18
CA VAL A 113 -2.07 6.33 -8.26
C VAL A 113 -3.20 7.26 -8.72
N ASN A 114 -4.24 7.42 -7.89
CA ASN A 114 -5.35 8.34 -8.12
C ASN A 114 -4.84 9.80 -8.19
N ASN A 115 -5.03 10.43 -9.35
CA ASN A 115 -4.42 11.71 -9.76
C ASN A 115 -5.14 12.97 -9.25
N ASN A 116 -6.00 12.88 -8.23
CA ASN A 116 -6.76 14.04 -7.75
C ASN A 116 -6.36 14.50 -6.33
N PRO A 117 -5.73 15.68 -6.18
CA PRO A 117 -5.29 16.20 -4.88
C PRO A 117 -6.40 16.50 -3.87
N THR A 118 -7.65 16.65 -4.32
CA THR A 118 -8.79 16.84 -3.43
C THR A 118 -9.20 15.57 -2.68
N ASP A 119 -8.61 14.41 -3.01
CA ASP A 119 -8.97 13.12 -2.40
C ASP A 119 -8.17 12.82 -1.11
N GLY A 120 -7.41 13.79 -0.60
CA GLY A 120 -6.84 13.78 0.76
C GLY A 120 -7.86 14.06 1.87
N GLY A 121 -9.13 14.30 1.53
CA GLY A 121 -10.22 14.45 2.48
C GLY A 121 -10.84 13.09 2.82
N CYS A 122 -10.95 12.77 4.11
CA CYS A 122 -11.83 11.72 4.61
C CYS A 122 -13.29 12.03 4.19
N SER A 123 -13.71 11.61 3.00
CA SER A 123 -15.12 11.50 2.65
C SER A 123 -15.36 10.28 1.78
N SER A 124 -16.21 9.43 2.31
CA SER A 124 -16.74 8.19 1.78
C SER A 124 -17.35 8.32 0.38
N SER A 125 -16.59 7.98 -0.68
CA SER A 125 -17.09 7.34 -1.92
C SER A 125 -16.12 7.47 -3.11
N SER A 126 -14.84 7.12 -2.96
CA SER A 126 -13.94 6.90 -4.10
C SER A 126 -13.52 5.44 -4.09
N SER A 127 -13.90 4.70 -5.13
CA SER A 127 -13.56 3.29 -5.29
C SER A 127 -12.03 3.12 -5.28
N PHE A 128 -11.51 2.49 -4.24
CA PHE A 128 -10.10 2.13 -4.10
C PHE A 128 -9.59 1.42 -5.36
N THR A 129 -8.65 2.05 -6.08
CA THR A 129 -8.10 1.55 -7.35
C THR A 129 -6.86 0.66 -7.19
N GLY A 130 -6.57 0.19 -5.98
CA GLY A 130 -5.35 -0.57 -5.66
C GLY A 130 -4.31 0.24 -4.89
N GLY A 131 -3.42 -0.45 -4.20
CA GLY A 131 -2.36 0.08 -3.32
C GLY A 131 -1.54 -1.08 -2.76
N ASP A 132 -0.53 -0.84 -1.93
CA ASP A 132 0.18 -1.95 -1.28
C ASP A 132 -0.74 -2.75 -0.33
N LEU A 133 -0.22 -3.85 0.23
CA LEU A 133 -1.00 -4.72 1.13
C LEU A 133 -1.62 -3.96 2.31
N SER A 134 -0.92 -2.95 2.85
CA SER A 134 -1.37 -2.19 4.01
C SER A 134 -2.52 -1.25 3.64
N ALA A 135 -2.35 -0.49 2.56
CA ALA A 135 -3.39 0.41 2.06
C ALA A 135 -4.65 -0.37 1.66
N THR A 136 -4.49 -1.51 0.98
CA THR A 136 -5.61 -2.38 0.60
C THR A 136 -6.33 -2.97 1.82
N THR A 137 -5.58 -3.33 2.86
CA THR A 137 -6.18 -3.84 4.12
C THR A 137 -7.06 -2.77 4.77
N LEU A 138 -6.59 -1.52 4.87
CA LEU A 138 -7.36 -0.42 5.44
C LEU A 138 -8.62 -0.07 4.63
N ALA A 139 -8.55 -0.23 3.31
CA ALA A 139 -9.70 -0.03 2.43
C ALA A 139 -10.73 -1.16 2.58
N TYR A 140 -10.29 -2.42 2.71
CA TYR A 140 -11.18 -3.57 2.60
C TYR A 140 -11.70 -4.09 3.94
N ALA A 141 -10.97 -3.88 5.03
CA ALA A 141 -11.25 -4.48 6.32
C ALA A 141 -11.52 -3.42 7.39
N TRP A 142 -12.54 -3.66 8.23
CA TRP A 142 -12.78 -2.83 9.40
C TRP A 142 -11.56 -2.87 10.34
N PRO A 143 -11.10 -1.71 10.84
CA PRO A 143 -9.89 -1.64 11.66
C PRO A 143 -10.04 -2.30 13.03
N THR A 144 -11.27 -2.53 13.47
CA THR A 144 -11.59 -3.16 14.75
C THR A 144 -12.28 -4.48 14.55
N TYR A 145 -12.04 -5.41 15.47
CA TYR A 145 -12.76 -6.68 15.50
C TYR A 145 -14.22 -6.48 15.92
N HIS A 146 -15.15 -7.10 15.20
CA HIS A 146 -16.56 -7.17 15.55
C HIS A 146 -16.99 -8.64 15.69
N LYS A 147 -17.72 -8.96 16.78
CA LYS A 147 -18.28 -10.30 16.98
C LYS A 147 -19.33 -10.60 15.91
N ALA A 148 -19.44 -11.86 15.51
CA ALA A 148 -20.47 -12.30 14.58
C ALA A 148 -21.88 -12.19 15.22
N PRO A 149 -22.92 -11.87 14.42
CA PRO A 149 -22.84 -11.46 13.02
C PRO A 149 -22.43 -9.98 12.86
N TYR A 150 -21.53 -9.70 11.92
CA TYR A 150 -21.22 -8.34 11.49
C TYR A 150 -20.91 -8.36 9.99
N THR A 151 -21.95 -8.15 9.18
CA THR A 151 -21.90 -8.41 7.73
C THR A 151 -21.88 -7.15 6.88
N LYS A 152 -21.82 -5.97 7.50
CA LYS A 152 -21.63 -4.71 6.80
C LYS A 152 -20.20 -4.65 6.23
N GLY A 153 -20.06 -4.49 4.92
CA GLY A 153 -18.77 -4.36 4.25
C GLY A 153 -18.21 -2.94 4.30
N MET A 154 -16.89 -2.82 4.22
CA MET A 154 -16.25 -1.56 3.81
C MET A 154 -16.63 -1.27 2.35
N PRO A 155 -16.98 -0.03 1.98
CA PRO A 155 -17.43 0.31 0.62
C PRO A 155 -16.48 -0.16 -0.48
N ASP A 156 -15.18 -0.01 -0.27
CA ASP A 156 -14.17 -0.42 -1.26
C ASP A 156 -14.12 -1.93 -1.48
N TYR A 157 -14.32 -2.71 -0.42
CA TYR A 157 -14.41 -4.16 -0.54
C TYR A 157 -15.65 -4.61 -1.31
N VAL A 158 -16.78 -3.90 -1.11
CA VAL A 158 -18.03 -4.15 -1.84
C VAL A 158 -17.83 -3.91 -3.33
N THR A 159 -17.24 -2.77 -3.69
CA THR A 159 -16.91 -2.45 -5.08
C THR A 159 -15.96 -3.47 -5.68
N ALA A 160 -14.87 -3.81 -4.98
CA ALA A 160 -13.88 -4.77 -5.44
C ALA A 160 -14.47 -6.16 -5.71
N THR A 161 -15.38 -6.60 -4.84
CA THR A 161 -16.11 -7.86 -5.01
C THR A 161 -17.04 -7.79 -6.23
N ALA A 162 -17.77 -6.70 -6.42
CA ALA A 162 -18.63 -6.52 -7.59
C ALA A 162 -17.85 -6.53 -8.90
N GLU A 163 -16.70 -5.84 -8.98
CA GLU A 163 -15.85 -5.84 -10.18
C GLU A 163 -15.25 -7.23 -10.45
N ALA A 164 -14.76 -7.92 -9.41
CA ALA A 164 -14.24 -9.28 -9.55
C ALA A 164 -15.31 -10.25 -10.09
N MET A 165 -16.56 -10.13 -9.64
CA MET A 165 -17.67 -10.94 -10.16
C MET A 165 -17.92 -10.69 -11.65
N LYS A 166 -17.85 -9.44 -12.13
CA LYS A 166 -18.06 -9.11 -13.56
C LYS A 166 -17.06 -9.81 -14.48
N VAL A 167 -15.82 -9.98 -14.02
CA VAL A 167 -14.78 -10.69 -14.76
C VAL A 167 -14.70 -12.17 -14.38
N GLY A 168 -15.68 -12.70 -13.64
CA GLY A 168 -15.80 -14.11 -13.26
C GLY A 168 -14.70 -14.59 -12.33
N GLN A 169 -14.18 -13.73 -11.45
CA GLN A 169 -13.24 -14.12 -10.41
C GLN A 169 -13.98 -14.57 -9.14
N TYR A 170 -13.35 -15.46 -8.39
CA TYR A 170 -13.78 -15.94 -7.09
C TYR A 170 -13.78 -14.81 -6.07
N VAL A 171 -14.94 -14.66 -5.43
CA VAL A 171 -15.20 -13.68 -4.38
C VAL A 171 -15.70 -14.32 -3.08
N GLY A 172 -15.73 -15.65 -3.00
CA GLY A 172 -16.31 -16.34 -1.85
C GLY A 172 -17.83 -16.42 -1.92
N ALA A 173 -18.48 -16.44 -0.76
CA ALA A 173 -19.92 -16.57 -0.67
C ALA A 173 -20.67 -15.36 -1.22
N THR A 174 -21.67 -15.63 -2.05
CA THR A 174 -22.66 -14.63 -2.46
C THR A 174 -23.80 -14.57 -1.44
N ILE A 175 -24.56 -13.48 -1.48
CA ILE A 175 -25.80 -13.33 -0.70
C ILE A 175 -26.76 -14.49 -0.99
N ASP A 176 -26.90 -14.88 -2.25
CA ASP A 176 -27.77 -15.99 -2.67
C ASP A 176 -27.28 -17.32 -2.14
N TYR A 177 -25.97 -17.57 -2.15
CA TYR A 177 -25.38 -18.77 -1.54
C TYR A 177 -25.66 -18.81 -0.03
N CYS A 178 -25.42 -17.72 0.70
CA CYS A 178 -25.70 -17.69 2.14
C CYS A 178 -27.19 -17.93 2.43
N ARG A 179 -28.09 -17.43 1.57
CA ARG A 179 -29.53 -17.68 1.66
C ARG A 179 -29.88 -19.15 1.40
N SER A 180 -29.32 -19.77 0.36
CA SER A 180 -29.61 -21.17 0.03
C SER A 180 -29.12 -22.15 1.09
N GLU A 181 -28.05 -21.79 1.79
CA GLU A 181 -27.47 -22.59 2.88
C GLU A 181 -28.17 -22.38 4.24
N GLY A 182 -29.22 -21.56 4.30
CA GLY A 182 -29.90 -21.24 5.56
C GLY A 182 -29.01 -20.53 6.59
N LYS A 183 -27.95 -19.84 6.13
CA LYS A 183 -27.02 -19.09 6.98
C LYS A 183 -27.49 -17.66 7.18
N ASN A 184 -26.78 -16.91 8.03
CA ASN A 184 -26.94 -15.46 8.11
C ASN A 184 -26.77 -14.85 6.72
N ILE A 185 -27.70 -13.99 6.32
CA ILE A 185 -27.67 -13.34 5.01
C ILE A 185 -26.82 -12.07 5.15
N PRO A 186 -25.63 -11.99 4.53
CA PRO A 186 -24.80 -10.81 4.64
C PRO A 186 -25.37 -9.63 3.84
N GLU A 187 -24.99 -8.42 4.21
CA GLU A 187 -25.34 -7.20 3.45
C GLU A 187 -24.56 -7.11 2.13
N ILE A 188 -23.49 -7.90 1.97
CA ILE A 188 -22.55 -7.83 0.86
C ILE A 188 -22.25 -9.23 0.32
N ASN A 189 -21.91 -9.31 -0.97
CA ASN A 189 -21.20 -10.48 -1.50
C ASN A 189 -19.77 -10.49 -0.95
N GLY A 190 -19.21 -11.69 -0.78
CA GLY A 190 -17.83 -11.88 -0.35
C GLY A 190 -17.59 -11.76 1.16
N ALA A 191 -18.63 -11.88 1.99
CA ALA A 191 -18.48 -12.17 3.41
C ALA A 191 -17.98 -13.62 3.60
N ASP A 192 -16.72 -13.87 3.24
CA ASP A 192 -16.08 -15.17 3.22
C ASP A 192 -14.56 -15.04 3.37
N CYS A 193 -13.96 -15.95 4.13
CA CYS A 193 -12.54 -15.96 4.43
C CYS A 193 -11.67 -16.11 3.16
N GLY A 194 -12.02 -17.08 2.30
CA GLY A 194 -11.27 -17.36 1.08
C GLY A 194 -11.45 -16.26 0.03
N GLY A 195 -12.67 -15.77 -0.13
CA GLY A 195 -13.01 -14.63 -0.97
C GLY A 195 -12.20 -13.39 -0.59
N PHE A 196 -12.21 -13.04 0.70
CA PHE A 196 -11.49 -11.89 1.22
C PHE A 196 -9.99 -11.98 0.98
N VAL A 197 -9.33 -13.07 1.41
CA VAL A 197 -7.87 -13.22 1.23
C VAL A 197 -7.52 -13.19 -0.26
N THR A 198 -8.32 -13.82 -1.13
CA THR A 198 -8.10 -13.75 -2.58
C THR A 198 -8.12 -12.32 -3.10
N ARG A 199 -9.15 -11.54 -2.74
CA ARG A 199 -9.27 -10.15 -3.19
C ARG A 199 -8.15 -9.28 -2.65
N LEU A 200 -7.83 -9.42 -1.37
CA LEU A 200 -6.77 -8.64 -0.72
C LEU A 200 -5.40 -8.90 -1.37
N VAL A 201 -5.03 -10.15 -1.59
CA VAL A 201 -3.72 -10.50 -2.17
C VAL A 201 -3.60 -10.05 -3.64
N ILE A 202 -4.65 -10.19 -4.44
CA ILE A 202 -4.63 -9.79 -5.86
C ILE A 202 -4.66 -8.25 -5.99
N ASN A 203 -5.62 -7.59 -5.34
CA ASN A 203 -5.87 -6.16 -5.54
C ASN A 203 -4.81 -5.28 -4.87
N SER A 204 -4.07 -5.82 -3.90
CA SER A 204 -2.88 -5.15 -3.35
C SER A 204 -1.63 -5.25 -4.23
N GLY A 205 -1.70 -6.00 -5.33
CA GLY A 205 -0.54 -6.33 -6.15
C GLY A 205 0.45 -7.30 -5.50
N TRP A 206 0.15 -7.82 -4.29
CA TRP A 206 1.06 -8.74 -3.58
C TRP A 206 1.36 -9.99 -4.39
N ASP A 207 0.31 -10.64 -4.90
CA ASP A 207 0.43 -11.69 -5.90
C ASP A 207 -0.81 -11.70 -6.81
N PRO A 208 -0.72 -11.07 -8.00
CA PRO A 208 -1.82 -11.04 -8.96
C PRO A 208 -2.24 -12.43 -9.45
N THR A 209 -1.40 -13.46 -9.26
CA THR A 209 -1.67 -14.84 -9.68
C THR A 209 -2.32 -15.69 -8.59
N TYR A 210 -2.49 -15.14 -7.38
CA TYR A 210 -3.04 -15.88 -6.24
C TYR A 210 -4.38 -16.55 -6.54
N ASN A 211 -4.55 -17.78 -6.05
CA ASN A 211 -5.76 -18.59 -6.28
C ASN A 211 -6.12 -18.67 -7.78
N SER A 212 -5.12 -18.98 -8.61
CA SER A 212 -5.20 -19.01 -10.08
C SER A 212 -5.70 -17.70 -10.69
N SER A 213 -5.12 -16.57 -10.29
CA SER A 213 -5.57 -15.22 -10.67
C SER A 213 -7.04 -14.96 -10.33
N GLY A 214 -7.47 -15.51 -9.19
CA GLY A 214 -8.86 -15.52 -8.75
C GLY A 214 -9.77 -16.49 -9.51
N LYS A 215 -9.26 -17.39 -10.35
CA LYS A 215 -10.06 -18.40 -11.07
C LYS A 215 -10.08 -19.77 -10.39
N GLY A 216 -9.47 -19.90 -9.22
CA GLY A 216 -9.54 -21.10 -8.39
C GLY A 216 -10.88 -21.17 -7.66
N GLY A 217 -10.85 -21.20 -6.33
CA GLY A 217 -12.07 -21.40 -5.56
C GLY A 217 -11.89 -21.20 -4.07
N ALA A 218 -12.70 -21.92 -3.29
CA ALA A 218 -12.68 -21.89 -1.84
C ALA A 218 -11.39 -22.45 -1.24
N THR A 219 -11.32 -22.42 0.08
CA THR A 219 -10.14 -22.75 0.90
C THR A 219 -9.39 -24.03 0.47
N PRO A 220 -10.06 -25.14 0.08
CA PRO A 220 -9.36 -26.32 -0.44
C PRO A 220 -8.57 -26.05 -1.72
N SER A 221 -9.17 -25.40 -2.72
CA SER A 221 -8.52 -25.03 -3.97
C SER A 221 -7.40 -23.99 -3.75
N GLN A 222 -7.61 -23.04 -2.84
CA GLN A 222 -6.56 -22.09 -2.43
C GLN A 222 -5.35 -22.82 -1.85
N LYS A 223 -5.58 -23.82 -0.98
CA LYS A 223 -4.49 -24.61 -0.37
C LYS A 223 -3.72 -25.39 -1.42
N GLU A 224 -4.42 -26.04 -2.35
CA GLU A 224 -3.80 -26.78 -3.44
C GLU A 224 -2.94 -25.87 -4.33
N TRP A 225 -3.45 -24.67 -4.66
CA TRP A 225 -2.69 -23.67 -5.40
C TRP A 225 -1.46 -23.20 -4.61
N LEU A 226 -1.61 -22.91 -3.32
CA LEU A 226 -0.53 -22.49 -2.43
C LEU A 226 0.58 -23.56 -2.31
N ASN A 227 0.23 -24.84 -2.17
CA ASN A 227 1.19 -25.94 -2.11
C ASN A 227 2.09 -26.00 -3.36
N THR A 228 1.57 -25.58 -4.52
CA THR A 228 2.28 -25.63 -5.78
C THR A 228 3.12 -24.38 -6.02
N ASN A 229 2.57 -23.21 -5.70
CA ASN A 229 3.12 -21.91 -6.14
C ASN A 229 3.88 -21.16 -5.05
N TRP A 230 3.54 -21.39 -3.78
CA TRP A 230 4.12 -20.71 -2.62
C TRP A 230 5.02 -21.68 -1.83
N GLU A 231 5.74 -21.15 -0.84
CA GLU A 231 6.53 -21.93 0.10
C GLU A 231 5.83 -22.02 1.46
N VAL A 232 6.03 -23.13 2.17
CA VAL A 232 5.55 -23.29 3.55
C VAL A 232 6.56 -22.64 4.49
N VAL A 233 6.11 -21.67 5.28
CA VAL A 233 6.94 -20.99 6.28
C VAL A 233 7.02 -21.82 7.57
N GLY A 234 5.94 -22.52 7.90
CA GLY A 234 5.81 -23.37 9.08
C GLY A 234 4.37 -23.43 9.57
N GLY A 235 4.17 -23.91 10.79
CA GLY A 235 2.83 -24.07 11.37
C GLY A 235 2.86 -24.92 12.64
N GLY A 236 1.69 -25.12 13.24
CA GLY A 236 1.55 -25.88 14.48
C GLY A 236 1.51 -25.01 15.74
N ALA A 237 1.44 -25.68 16.89
CA ALA A 237 1.34 -25.03 18.21
C ALA A 237 2.64 -24.34 18.63
N ASP A 238 3.79 -24.89 18.24
CA ASP A 238 5.12 -24.41 18.60
C ASP A 238 5.77 -23.54 17.51
N PHE A 239 4.96 -23.03 16.57
CA PHE A 239 5.46 -22.18 15.50
C PHE A 239 5.95 -20.83 16.04
N ASP A 240 7.19 -20.46 15.71
CA ASP A 240 7.73 -19.14 16.01
C ASP A 240 7.10 -18.08 15.10
N THR A 241 6.16 -17.32 15.69
CA THR A 241 5.42 -16.27 14.99
C THR A 241 6.27 -15.07 14.58
N SER A 242 7.48 -14.91 15.14
CA SER A 242 8.40 -13.83 14.72
C SER A 242 8.87 -13.99 13.27
N ARG A 243 8.73 -15.19 12.71
CA ARG A 243 9.04 -15.50 11.31
C ARG A 243 8.00 -14.97 10.33
N LEU A 244 6.81 -14.57 10.81
CA LEU A 244 5.74 -14.05 9.97
C LEU A 244 6.10 -12.69 9.38
N ARG A 245 5.72 -12.50 8.12
CA ARG A 245 5.87 -11.26 7.38
C ARG A 245 4.52 -10.85 6.79
N PRO A 246 4.26 -9.54 6.63
CA PRO A 246 3.09 -9.08 5.89
C PRO A 246 2.95 -9.85 4.58
N GLY A 247 1.75 -10.34 4.29
CA GLY A 247 1.43 -11.12 3.10
C GLY A 247 1.49 -12.64 3.28
N ASP A 248 1.97 -13.13 4.42
CA ASP A 248 1.89 -14.56 4.74
C ASP A 248 0.42 -14.97 4.96
N VAL A 249 0.01 -16.08 4.33
CA VAL A 249 -1.36 -16.59 4.40
C VAL A 249 -1.41 -17.83 5.26
N ALA A 250 -2.30 -17.82 6.26
CA ALA A 250 -2.62 -18.98 7.07
C ALA A 250 -3.70 -19.82 6.39
N MET A 251 -3.49 -21.14 6.38
CA MET A 251 -4.47 -22.14 6.00
C MET A 251 -4.72 -23.09 7.15
N LEU A 252 -5.99 -23.35 7.43
CA LEU A 252 -6.45 -24.34 8.40
C LEU A 252 -7.74 -24.98 7.87
N PRO A 253 -8.19 -26.12 8.41
CA PRO A 253 -9.40 -26.78 7.93
C PRO A 253 -10.61 -25.82 7.91
N GLY A 254 -11.12 -25.53 6.72
CA GLY A 254 -12.30 -24.70 6.49
C GLY A 254 -12.11 -23.19 6.70
N HIS A 255 -10.90 -22.70 6.95
CA HIS A 255 -10.67 -21.26 7.18
C HIS A 255 -9.31 -20.80 6.65
N THR A 256 -9.22 -19.51 6.31
CA THR A 256 -7.97 -18.84 5.92
C THR A 256 -7.98 -17.39 6.37
N PHE A 257 -6.80 -16.87 6.68
CA PHE A 257 -6.61 -15.47 7.03
C PHE A 257 -5.18 -15.06 6.68
N ILE A 258 -4.89 -13.77 6.74
CA ILE A 258 -3.60 -13.22 6.28
C ILE A 258 -2.94 -12.40 7.37
N TYR A 259 -1.63 -12.57 7.53
CA TYR A 259 -0.81 -11.71 8.38
C TYR A 259 -0.48 -10.44 7.61
N VAL A 260 -0.87 -9.30 8.16
CA VAL A 260 -0.70 -7.96 7.55
C VAL A 260 0.36 -7.13 8.29
N GLY A 261 0.85 -7.62 9.44
CA GLY A 261 1.82 -6.92 10.26
C GLY A 261 1.24 -5.71 10.99
N ASP A 262 2.11 -4.80 11.42
CA ASP A 262 1.69 -3.57 12.10
C ASP A 262 1.30 -2.51 11.07
N ILE A 263 0.00 -2.29 10.91
CA ILE A 263 -0.54 -1.21 10.08
C ILE A 263 -1.09 -0.13 11.03
N PRO A 264 -0.59 1.12 10.98
CA PRO A 264 -1.14 2.21 11.77
C PRO A 264 -2.66 2.35 11.58
N GLY A 265 -3.40 2.34 12.69
CA GLY A 265 -4.86 2.43 12.67
C GLY A 265 -5.61 1.11 12.46
N PHE A 266 -4.91 -0.02 12.25
CA PHE A 266 -5.51 -1.36 12.17
C PHE A 266 -5.24 -2.14 13.46
N GLY A 267 -6.30 -2.61 14.14
CA GLY A 267 -6.25 -3.10 15.52
C GLY A 267 -5.70 -4.52 15.70
N SER A 268 -5.11 -5.14 14.67
CA SER A 268 -4.57 -6.49 14.72
C SER A 268 -3.44 -6.68 13.71
N LYS A 269 -2.58 -7.67 13.92
CA LYS A 269 -1.55 -8.08 12.95
C LYS A 269 -2.08 -8.98 11.84
N ILE A 270 -3.35 -9.39 11.93
CA ILE A 270 -4.02 -10.24 10.95
C ILE A 270 -5.32 -9.60 10.48
N ALA A 271 -5.69 -9.87 9.24
CA ALA A 271 -6.99 -9.54 8.68
C ALA A 271 -7.74 -10.83 8.33
N SER A 272 -9.03 -10.87 8.61
CA SER A 272 -9.86 -12.07 8.42
C SER A 272 -11.33 -11.71 8.12
N ALA A 273 -12.04 -12.68 7.58
CA ALA A 273 -13.48 -12.66 7.35
C ALA A 273 -14.07 -14.03 7.69
N SER A 274 -15.39 -14.19 7.70
CA SER A 274 -16.00 -15.49 8.02
C SER A 274 -17.25 -15.73 7.20
N LEU A 275 -17.34 -16.93 6.63
CA LEU A 275 -18.39 -17.37 5.72
C LEU A 275 -19.78 -17.00 6.23
N CYS A 276 -20.43 -16.05 5.56
CA CYS A 276 -21.77 -15.53 5.85
C CYS A 276 -21.94 -14.84 7.22
N GLN A 277 -20.89 -14.73 8.05
CA GLN A 277 -21.00 -14.27 9.43
C GLN A 277 -20.29 -12.94 9.70
N ARG A 278 -19.14 -12.73 9.07
CA ARG A 278 -18.32 -11.54 9.29
C ARG A 278 -17.72 -11.04 7.98
N SER A 279 -17.96 -9.76 7.69
CA SER A 279 -17.21 -9.04 6.67
C SER A 279 -15.74 -8.89 7.07
N PRO A 280 -14.84 -8.51 6.15
CA PRO A 280 -13.43 -8.38 6.47
C PRO A 280 -13.16 -7.38 7.59
N MET A 281 -12.28 -7.74 8.51
CA MET A 281 -11.92 -6.93 9.68
C MET A 281 -10.58 -7.35 10.26
N ALA A 282 -10.08 -6.58 11.23
CA ALA A 282 -9.02 -6.98 12.12
C ALA A 282 -9.35 -8.36 12.75
N GLY A 283 -8.46 -9.32 12.54
CA GLY A 283 -8.65 -10.71 12.95
C GLY A 283 -8.39 -10.92 14.45
N SER A 284 -8.93 -12.04 14.95
CA SER A 284 -8.80 -12.49 16.35
C SER A 284 -8.32 -13.93 16.46
N GLU A 285 -7.96 -14.53 15.32
CA GLU A 285 -7.43 -15.88 15.21
C GLU A 285 -6.07 -16.00 15.90
N SER A 286 -5.80 -17.17 16.47
CA SER A 286 -4.48 -17.49 16.98
C SER A 286 -3.48 -17.59 15.82
N LEU A 287 -2.28 -17.05 16.01
CA LEU A 287 -1.17 -17.21 15.06
C LEU A 287 -0.52 -18.60 15.15
N THR A 288 -0.73 -19.29 16.27
CA THR A 288 -0.27 -20.65 16.52
C THR A 288 -1.45 -21.58 16.78
N GLY A 289 -1.44 -22.75 16.15
CA GLY A 289 -2.53 -23.70 16.25
C GLY A 289 -2.13 -24.99 15.58
N LYS A 290 -2.52 -26.13 16.16
CA LYS A 290 -2.07 -27.46 15.72
C LYS A 290 -2.32 -27.73 14.23
N THR A 291 -3.34 -27.10 13.65
CA THR A 291 -3.77 -27.30 12.27
C THR A 291 -3.45 -26.11 11.34
N ILE A 292 -2.77 -25.08 11.84
CA ILE A 292 -2.42 -23.90 11.04
C ILE A 292 -1.15 -24.21 10.25
N THR A 293 -1.16 -23.89 8.96
CA THR A 293 0.01 -23.87 8.09
C THR A 293 0.11 -22.49 7.44
N TRP A 294 1.26 -21.86 7.57
CA TRP A 294 1.57 -20.56 7.00
C TRP A 294 2.31 -20.71 5.66
N TYR A 295 1.87 -19.95 4.67
CA TYR A 295 2.44 -19.92 3.32
C TYR A 295 2.96 -18.53 2.97
N ARG A 296 4.02 -18.48 2.17
CA ARG A 296 4.63 -17.26 1.67
C ARG A 296 4.90 -17.35 0.17
N LYS A 297 4.75 -16.23 -0.52
CA LYS A 297 5.13 -16.12 -1.93
C LYS A 297 6.62 -16.38 -2.12
N ARG A 298 6.99 -17.30 -3.03
CA ARG A 298 8.39 -17.56 -3.37
C ARG A 298 9.04 -16.30 -3.94
N GLY A 299 10.28 -16.03 -3.55
CA GLY A 299 11.02 -14.86 -4.03
C GLY A 299 10.56 -13.52 -3.44
N ALA A 300 9.73 -13.51 -2.39
CA ALA A 300 9.42 -12.31 -1.61
C ALA A 300 10.60 -11.85 -0.72
N GLY A 301 11.83 -11.90 -1.25
CA GLY A 301 13.08 -11.64 -0.54
C GLY A 301 13.77 -10.36 -1.01
N VAL A 302 13.79 -9.39 -0.09
CA VAL A 302 14.60 -8.16 0.03
C VAL A 302 14.39 -7.07 -1.02
#